data_AF-A0A937C941-F1
#
_entry.id   AF-A0A937C941-F1
#
_cell.length_a   1.000
_cell.length_b   1.000
_cell.length_c   1.000
_cell.angle_alpha   90.00
_cell.angle_beta   90.00
_cell.angle_gamma   90.00
#
_symmetry.space_group_name_H-M   'P 1'
#
loop_
_entity.id
_entity.type
_entity.pdbx_description
1 polymer ?
#
loop_
_entity_poly.entity_id
_entity_poly.type
_entity_poly.pdbx_seq_one_letter_code
_entity_poly.pdbx_strand_id
1 'polypeptide(L)'
;MYKQHLLNNILKEINICRRLSTKIPANQFNFRPKEGVRSMMELLQYLGVAGSVMPGYWLKKDDTDFNTYFGSASAKVKTMSADQFLPIMDEQISMVKALFDQISEDDLVNMEVAYPWGGKAALGEAIMSTSVKWLSA
;
A
#
# COMPACT_ATOMS: atom_id res chain seq x y z
N MET A 1 20.51 0.41 8.07
CA MET A 1 20.36 1.73 7.43
C MET A 1 19.33 1.67 6.30
N TYR A 2 19.34 0.62 5.45
CA TYR A 2 18.46 0.50 4.29
C TYR A 2 16.99 0.39 4.69
N LYS A 3 16.68 -0.32 5.78
CA LYS A 3 15.32 -0.45 6.33
C LYS A 3 14.70 0.91 6.62
N GLN A 4 15.43 1.78 7.32
CA GLN A 4 14.91 3.09 7.70
C GLN A 4 14.69 3.99 6.48
N HIS A 5 15.58 3.95 5.49
CA HIS A 5 15.39 4.71 4.25
C HIS A 5 14.17 4.23 3.46
N LEU A 6 14.00 2.91 3.34
CA LEU A 6 12.84 2.33 2.66
C LEU A 6 11.52 2.69 3.37
N LEU A 7 11.48 2.55 4.69
CA LEU A 7 10.35 2.97 5.51
C LEU A 7 10.03 4.46 5.30
N ASN A 8 11.04 5.32 5.41
CA ASN A 8 10.88 6.77 5.24
C ASN A 8 10.33 7.12 3.85
N ASN A 9 10.76 6.41 2.80
CA ASN A 9 10.24 6.63 1.46
C ASN A 9 8.76 6.26 1.35
N ILE A 10 8.34 5.10 1.87
CA ILE A 10 6.92 4.71 1.88
C ILE A 10 6.09 5.74 2.66
N LEU A 11 6.56 6.15 3.85
CA LEU A 11 5.88 7.16 4.66
C LEU A 11 5.80 8.52 3.96
N LYS A 12 6.83 8.91 3.20
CA LYS A 12 6.82 10.12 2.40
C LYS A 12 5.73 10.05 1.33
N GLU A 13 5.64 8.97 0.57
CA GLU A 13 4.62 8.81 -0.47
C GLU A 13 3.20 8.79 0.12
N ILE A 14 2.97 8.09 1.25
CA ILE A 14 1.68 8.13 1.96
C ILE A 14 1.30 9.58 2.35
N ASN A 15 2.26 10.37 2.85
CA ASN A 15 2.01 11.77 3.19
C ASN A 15 1.75 12.66 1.96
N ILE A 16 2.35 12.36 0.82
CA ILE A 16 2.04 13.03 -0.45
C ILE A 16 0.59 12.74 -0.84
N CYS A 17 0.16 11.47 -0.82
CA CYS A 17 -1.23 11.09 -1.10
C CYS A 17 -2.21 11.80 -0.15
N ARG A 18 -1.91 11.83 1.17
CA ARG A 18 -2.70 12.59 2.16
C ARG A 18 -2.83 14.05 1.76
N ARG A 19 -1.72 14.71 1.45
CA ARG A 19 -1.72 16.13 1.05
C ARG A 19 -2.52 16.37 -0.22
N LEU A 20 -2.33 15.55 -1.25
CA LEU A 20 -3.01 15.69 -2.54
C LEU A 20 -4.51 15.45 -2.43
N SER A 21 -4.95 14.52 -1.57
CA SER A 21 -6.38 14.25 -1.38
C SER A 21 -7.17 15.48 -0.92
N THR A 22 -6.56 16.36 -0.12
CA THR A 22 -7.18 17.62 0.33
C THR A 22 -7.42 18.63 -0.78
N LYS A 23 -6.91 18.36 -1.99
CA LYS A 23 -7.02 19.23 -3.17
C LYS A 23 -8.06 18.75 -4.16
N ILE A 24 -8.70 17.61 -3.92
CA ILE A 24 -9.74 17.06 -4.78
C ILE A 24 -11.06 17.82 -4.50
N PRO A 25 -11.68 18.46 -5.50
CA PRO A 25 -12.99 19.07 -5.32
C PRO A 25 -14.06 18.03 -5.00
N ALA A 26 -15.02 18.36 -4.13
CA ALA A 26 -16.05 17.41 -3.67
C ALA A 26 -16.90 16.81 -4.81
N ASN A 27 -17.05 17.52 -5.93
CA ASN A 27 -17.79 17.05 -7.11
C ASN A 27 -16.94 16.21 -8.09
N GLN A 28 -15.68 15.91 -7.79
CA GLN A 28 -14.75 15.19 -8.69
C GLN A 28 -14.44 13.76 -8.25
N PHE A 29 -15.00 13.25 -7.15
CA PHE A 29 -14.72 11.89 -6.69
C PHE A 29 -15.14 10.78 -7.67
N ASN A 30 -16.13 11.05 -8.52
CA ASN A 30 -16.58 10.13 -9.58
C ASN A 30 -15.90 10.35 -10.93
N PHE A 31 -14.99 11.33 -11.05
CA PHE A 31 -14.29 11.60 -12.30
C PHE A 31 -13.43 10.40 -12.72
N ARG A 32 -13.46 10.08 -14.02
CA ARG A 32 -12.64 9.06 -14.66
C ARG A 32 -11.89 9.69 -15.85
N PRO A 33 -10.56 9.52 -15.97
CA PRO A 33 -9.82 10.05 -17.12
C PRO A 33 -10.22 9.42 -18.46
N LYS A 34 -10.61 8.13 -18.43
CA LYS A 34 -11.11 7.37 -19.59
C LYS A 34 -11.92 6.16 -19.11
N GLU A 35 -12.66 5.55 -20.03
CA GLU A 35 -13.34 4.27 -19.79
C GLU A 35 -12.34 3.18 -19.34
N GLY A 36 -12.76 2.34 -18.39
CA GLY A 36 -11.92 1.27 -17.84
C GLY A 36 -10.82 1.72 -16.87
N VAL A 37 -10.67 3.01 -16.58
CA VAL A 37 -9.75 3.53 -15.56
C VAL A 37 -10.49 3.85 -14.27
N ARG A 38 -9.81 3.66 -13.13
CA ARG A 38 -10.32 3.98 -11.80
C ARG A 38 -10.88 5.40 -11.74
N SER A 39 -12.01 5.56 -11.06
CA SER A 39 -12.45 6.88 -10.63
C SER A 39 -11.49 7.45 -9.57
N MET A 40 -11.60 8.75 -9.30
CA MET A 40 -10.83 9.36 -8.22
C MET A 40 -11.09 8.67 -6.88
N MET A 41 -12.35 8.31 -6.57
CA MET A 41 -12.67 7.55 -5.36
C MET A 41 -12.00 6.17 -5.37
N GLU A 42 -12.16 5.39 -6.44
CA GLU A 42 -11.55 4.05 -6.55
C GLU A 42 -10.01 4.10 -6.42
N LEU A 43 -9.38 5.17 -6.91
CA LEU A 43 -7.95 5.40 -6.73
C LEU A 43 -7.60 5.65 -5.26
N LEU A 44 -8.34 6.53 -4.56
CA LEU A 44 -8.11 6.74 -3.13
C LEU A 44 -8.28 5.44 -2.33
N GLN A 45 -9.30 4.65 -2.64
CA GLN A 45 -9.54 3.37 -1.99
C GLN A 45 -8.36 2.40 -2.19
N TYR A 46 -7.83 2.34 -3.41
CA TYR A 46 -6.62 1.55 -3.71
C TYR A 46 -5.40 2.06 -2.91
N LEU A 47 -5.16 3.37 -2.91
CA LEU A 47 -4.04 3.98 -2.19
C LEU A 47 -4.13 3.80 -0.67
N GLY A 48 -5.34 3.63 -0.13
CA GLY A 48 -5.60 3.38 1.30
C GLY A 48 -4.95 2.11 1.85
N VAL A 49 -4.50 1.18 1.00
CA VAL A 49 -3.81 -0.05 1.41
C VAL A 49 -2.49 -0.32 0.70
N ALA A 50 -2.22 0.38 -0.41
CA ALA A 50 -1.14 0.07 -1.35
C ALA A 50 0.26 -0.05 -0.72
N GLY A 51 0.57 0.78 0.28
CA GLY A 51 1.85 0.75 0.99
C GLY A 51 2.01 -0.43 1.96
N SER A 52 0.91 -1.01 2.44
CA SER A 52 0.91 -2.03 3.51
C SER A 52 0.60 -3.45 3.02
N VAL A 53 -0.15 -3.58 1.92
CA VAL A 53 -0.78 -4.86 1.58
C VAL A 53 0.22 -5.96 1.19
N MET A 54 1.27 -5.63 0.44
CA MET A 54 2.28 -6.62 0.04
C MET A 54 3.23 -7.02 1.18
N PRO A 55 3.82 -6.06 1.93
CA PRO A 55 4.59 -6.42 3.12
C PRO A 55 3.75 -7.25 4.11
N GLY A 56 2.49 -6.88 4.33
CA GLY A 56 1.58 -7.66 5.16
C GLY A 56 1.31 -9.08 4.64
N TYR A 57 1.14 -9.23 3.32
CA TYR A 57 0.94 -10.53 2.70
C TYR A 57 2.17 -11.45 2.81
N TRP A 58 3.38 -10.90 2.68
CA TRP A 58 4.62 -11.69 2.79
C TRP A 58 4.98 -12.05 4.23
N LEU A 59 4.59 -11.22 5.21
CA LEU A 59 4.89 -11.43 6.63
C LEU A 59 3.81 -12.18 7.41
N LYS A 60 2.67 -12.50 6.78
CA LYS A 60 1.61 -13.29 7.42
C LYS A 60 2.14 -14.67 7.80
N LYS A 61 1.56 -15.25 8.86
CA LYS A 61 1.98 -16.54 9.43
C LYS A 61 1.15 -17.72 8.95
N ASP A 62 0.05 -17.45 8.25
CA ASP A 62 -0.86 -18.46 7.72
C ASP A 62 -0.69 -18.63 6.20
N ASP A 63 -1.31 -19.68 5.67
CA ASP A 63 -1.24 -20.04 4.24
C ASP A 63 -2.34 -19.36 3.40
N THR A 64 -2.93 -18.26 3.88
CA THR A 64 -3.99 -17.56 3.14
C THR A 64 -3.49 -17.15 1.75
N ASP A 65 -4.25 -17.44 0.70
CA ASP A 65 -3.86 -17.03 -0.65
C ASP A 65 -3.96 -15.50 -0.81
N PHE A 66 -3.26 -14.95 -1.81
CA PHE A 66 -3.23 -13.51 -2.01
C PHE A 66 -4.61 -12.88 -2.27
N ASN A 67 -5.49 -13.54 -3.01
CA ASN A 67 -6.79 -12.95 -3.35
C ASN A 67 -7.66 -12.83 -2.10
N THR A 68 -7.64 -13.86 -1.25
CA THR A 68 -8.33 -13.84 0.05
C THR A 68 -7.73 -12.79 0.97
N TYR A 69 -6.40 -12.74 1.08
CA TYR A 69 -5.70 -11.74 1.91
C TYR A 69 -6.01 -10.31 1.44
N PHE A 70 -5.85 -10.04 0.15
CA PHE A 70 -6.12 -8.73 -0.46
C PHE A 70 -7.58 -8.34 -0.32
N GLY A 71 -8.50 -9.29 -0.50
CA GLY A 71 -9.94 -9.09 -0.30
C GLY A 71 -10.26 -8.62 1.11
N SER A 72 -9.70 -9.28 2.11
CA SER A 72 -9.84 -8.92 3.53
C SER A 72 -9.20 -7.57 3.84
N ALA A 73 -7.92 -7.38 3.48
CA ALA A 73 -7.17 -6.15 3.72
C ALA A 73 -7.82 -4.93 3.06
N SER A 74 -8.44 -5.12 1.89
CA SER A 74 -9.08 -4.04 1.14
C SER A 74 -10.56 -3.83 1.48
N ALA A 75 -11.17 -4.67 2.32
CA ALA A 75 -12.61 -4.64 2.56
C ALA A 75 -13.06 -3.28 3.12
N LYS A 76 -12.31 -2.73 4.08
CA LYS A 76 -12.59 -1.43 4.70
C LYS A 76 -12.44 -0.28 3.70
N VAL A 77 -11.40 -0.28 2.88
CA VAL A 77 -11.14 0.83 1.96
C VAL A 77 -12.08 0.84 0.77
N LYS A 78 -12.55 -0.33 0.31
CA LYS A 78 -13.51 -0.42 -0.83
C LYS A 78 -14.86 0.26 -0.57
N THR A 79 -15.25 0.41 0.70
CA THR A 79 -16.51 1.04 1.09
C THR A 79 -16.29 2.41 1.74
N MET A 80 -15.05 2.90 1.80
CA MET A 80 -14.77 4.17 2.48
C MET A 80 -15.35 5.36 1.70
N SER A 81 -15.78 6.38 2.44
CA SER A 81 -16.11 7.69 1.91
C SER A 81 -14.87 8.61 1.86
N ALA A 82 -14.98 9.75 1.17
CA ALA A 82 -13.86 10.67 0.95
C ALA A 82 -13.25 11.22 2.25
N ASP A 83 -14.10 11.52 3.24
CA ASP A 83 -13.73 12.02 4.56
C ASP A 83 -12.99 10.99 5.42
N GLN A 84 -13.17 9.69 5.12
CA GLN A 84 -12.46 8.60 5.79
C GLN A 84 -11.04 8.37 5.25
N PHE A 85 -10.67 8.98 4.11
CA PHE A 85 -9.37 8.73 3.50
C PHE A 85 -8.21 9.13 4.40
N LEU A 86 -8.26 10.32 5.04
CA LEU A 86 -7.16 10.77 5.91
C LEU A 86 -6.94 9.86 7.13
N PRO A 87 -7.98 9.48 7.91
CA PRO A 87 -7.85 8.47 8.96
C PRO A 87 -7.30 7.13 8.47
N ILE A 88 -7.74 6.65 7.31
CA ILE A 88 -7.23 5.40 6.71
C ILE A 88 -5.74 5.49 6.38
N MET A 89 -5.28 6.63 5.88
CA MET A 89 -3.84 6.82 5.63
C MET A 89 -3.02 6.88 6.92
N ASP A 90 -3.58 7.40 8.02
CA ASP A 90 -2.93 7.38 9.34
C ASP A 90 -2.84 5.96 9.93
N GLU A 91 -3.88 5.15 9.73
CA GLU A 91 -3.85 3.72 10.04
C GLU A 91 -2.81 2.99 9.19
N GLN A 92 -2.74 3.30 7.89
CA GLN A 92 -1.74 2.70 6.99
C GLN A 92 -0.31 3.06 7.41
N ILE A 93 -0.03 4.30 7.84
CA ILE A 93 1.27 4.69 8.42
C ILE A 93 1.62 3.79 9.61
N SER A 94 0.66 3.60 10.52
CA SER A 94 0.85 2.79 11.72
C SER A 94 1.10 1.33 11.38
N MET A 95 0.36 0.78 10.40
CA MET A 95 0.52 -0.57 9.91
C MET A 95 1.88 -0.78 9.22
N VAL A 96 2.29 0.13 8.33
CA VAL A 96 3.59 0.04 7.67
C VAL A 96 4.73 0.05 8.69
N LYS A 97 4.66 0.90 9.72
CA LYS A 97 5.65 0.89 10.82
C LYS A 97 5.70 -0.46 11.53
N ALA A 98 4.53 -0.98 11.93
CA ALA A 98 4.44 -2.28 12.62
C ALA A 98 4.91 -3.46 11.75
N LEU A 99 4.72 -3.40 10.43
CA LEU A 99 5.26 -4.39 9.50
C LEU A 99 6.78 -4.27 9.41
N PHE A 100 7.31 -3.06 9.31
CA PHE A 100 8.75 -2.84 9.30
C PHE A 100 9.40 -3.26 10.61
N ASP A 101 8.76 -3.13 11.77
CA ASP A 101 9.30 -3.62 13.04
C ASP A 101 9.59 -5.14 13.05
N GLN A 102 8.91 -5.90 12.19
CA GLN A 102 9.12 -7.35 12.02
C GLN A 102 10.24 -7.70 11.03
N ILE A 103 10.72 -6.73 10.25
CA ILE A 103 11.72 -6.93 9.20
C ILE A 103 13.10 -6.54 9.73
N SER A 104 14.09 -7.43 9.65
CA SER A 104 15.49 -7.09 9.91
C SER A 104 16.17 -6.48 8.66
N GLU A 105 17.34 -5.87 8.82
CA GLU A 105 18.12 -5.41 7.66
C GLU A 105 18.55 -6.57 6.76
N ASP A 106 18.81 -7.74 7.35
CA ASP A 106 19.21 -8.95 6.62
C ASP A 106 18.06 -9.49 5.76
N ASP A 107 16.83 -9.50 6.31
CA ASP A 107 15.64 -9.94 5.57
C ASP A 107 15.44 -9.14 4.28
N LEU A 108 15.70 -7.82 4.31
CA LEU A 108 15.55 -6.98 3.12
C LEU A 108 16.45 -7.41 1.95
N VAL A 109 17.61 -7.98 2.25
CA VAL A 109 18.62 -8.37 1.26
C VAL A 109 18.48 -9.85 0.89
N ASN A 110 18.20 -10.70 1.88
CA ASN A 110 18.36 -12.15 1.76
C ASN A 110 17.04 -12.93 1.83
N MET A 111 15.96 -12.36 2.38
CA MET A 111 14.66 -13.03 2.37
C MET A 111 14.06 -12.96 0.97
N GLU A 112 13.95 -14.12 0.32
CA GLU A 112 13.27 -14.24 -0.97
C GLU A 112 11.75 -14.32 -0.78
N VAL A 113 11.01 -13.52 -1.54
CA VAL A 113 9.55 -13.55 -1.56
C VAL A 113 9.03 -13.81 -2.96
N ALA A 114 7.91 -14.53 -3.06
CA ALA A 114 7.23 -14.78 -4.31
C ALA A 114 6.12 -13.74 -4.54
N TYR A 115 6.00 -13.27 -5.78
CA TYR A 115 4.87 -12.45 -6.17
C TYR A 115 3.63 -13.32 -6.44
N PRO A 116 2.42 -12.85 -6.11
CA PRO A 116 1.17 -13.54 -6.44
C PRO A 116 0.97 -13.81 -7.94
N TRP A 117 1.57 -12.98 -8.79
CA TRP A 117 1.53 -13.09 -10.25
C TRP A 117 2.75 -13.80 -10.86
N GLY A 118 3.57 -14.44 -10.04
CA GLY A 118 4.76 -15.17 -10.46
C GLY A 118 6.05 -14.37 -10.44
N GLY A 119 7.18 -15.10 -10.36
CA GLY A 119 8.50 -14.54 -10.13
C GLY A 119 8.82 -14.37 -8.64
N LYS A 120 10.08 -14.08 -8.35
CA LYS A 120 10.60 -13.88 -7.00
C LYS A 120 11.61 -12.74 -6.96
N ALA A 121 11.79 -12.16 -5.79
CA ALA A 121 12.79 -11.12 -5.54
C ALA A 121 13.20 -11.14 -4.07
N ALA A 122 14.31 -10.47 -3.75
CA ALA A 122 14.62 -10.12 -2.37
C ALA A 122 13.52 -9.20 -1.81
N LEU A 123 13.20 -9.33 -0.52
CA LEU A 123 12.09 -8.61 0.12
C LEU A 123 12.18 -7.10 -0.09
N GLY A 124 13.37 -6.50 0.06
CA GLY A 124 13.55 -5.06 -0.14
C GLY A 124 13.24 -4.60 -1.56
N GLU A 125 13.69 -5.35 -2.57
CA GLU A 125 13.35 -5.10 -3.97
C GLU A 125 11.85 -5.26 -4.22
N ALA A 126 11.25 -6.28 -3.62
CA ALA A 126 9.83 -6.56 -3.76
C ALA A 126 8.96 -5.45 -3.17
N ILE A 127 9.33 -4.92 -2.00
CA ILE A 127 8.66 -3.77 -1.36
C ILE A 127 8.81 -2.50 -2.23
N MET A 128 10.00 -2.25 -2.81
CA MET A 128 10.20 -1.13 -3.74
C MET A 128 9.30 -1.25 -4.97
N SER A 129 9.24 -2.44 -5.57
CA SER A 129 8.49 -2.74 -6.79
C SER A 129 6.98 -2.75 -6.59
N THR A 130 6.52 -2.79 -5.33
CA THR A 130 5.11 -2.81 -4.94
C THR A 130 4.74 -1.55 -4.16
N SER A 131 4.93 -1.52 -2.84
CA SER A 131 4.53 -0.43 -1.96
C SER A 131 4.97 0.95 -2.46
N VAL A 132 6.25 1.14 -2.78
CA VAL A 132 6.75 2.45 -3.23
C VAL A 132 6.21 2.80 -4.61
N LYS A 133 6.40 1.90 -5.58
CA LYS A 133 5.94 2.10 -6.96
C LYS A 133 4.44 2.41 -7.04
N TRP A 134 3.61 1.69 -6.28
CA TRP A 134 2.16 1.83 -6.32
C TRP A 134 1.65 3.11 -5.67
N LEU A 135 2.34 3.62 -4.64
CA LEU A 135 1.99 4.89 -4.02
C LEU A 135 2.41 6.10 -4.88
N SER A 136 3.46 5.95 -5.70
CA SER A 136 3.97 7.01 -6.57
C SER A 136 3.32 7.08 -7.96
N ALA A 137 2.46 6.11 -8.31
CA ALA A 137 1.92 5.91 -9.66
C ALA A 137 0.65 6.70 -9.96
#